data_AF-A0A8K0KAD5-F1
#
_entry.id   AF-A0A8K0KAD5-F1
#
_cell.length_a   1.000
_cell.length_b   1.000
_cell.length_c   1.000
_cell.angle_alpha   90.00
_cell.angle_beta   90.00
_cell.angle_gamma   90.00
#
_symmetry.space_group_name_H-M   'P 1'
#
loop_
_entity.id
_entity.type
_entity.pdbx_description
1 polymer ?
#
loop_
_entity_poly.entity_id
_entity_poly.type
_entity_poly.pdbx_seq_one_letter_code
_entity_poly.pdbx_strand_id
1 'polypeptide(L)'
;MLLFQKMESSNLTPRTKSLVLIASISALVKRSLENLGIHFKTNEMLSTSFSQSTSDAKHSVINMKQIIEEAVAFRREVRTLTIEKLKSKTGDEDHKEYWKKVMGSCDTFRQNLQASGVTIKDHGKTSSWQISESDSGKT
;
A
#
# COMPACT_ATOMS: atom_id res chain seq x y z
N MET A 1 -63.06 -6.53 -3.78
CA MET A 1 -62.75 -5.11 -4.05
C MET A 1 -61.32 -4.88 -3.56
N LEU A 2 -60.44 -4.44 -4.46
CA LEU A 2 -58.98 -4.44 -4.38
C LEU A 2 -58.43 -3.47 -3.33
N LEU A 3 -57.49 -3.90 -2.49
CA LEU A 3 -56.51 -3.01 -1.85
C LEU A 3 -55.14 -3.68 -1.86
N PHE A 4 -54.45 -3.54 -3.00
CA PHE A 4 -53.01 -3.76 -3.08
C PHE A 4 -52.32 -2.59 -2.35
N GLN A 5 -51.75 -2.90 -1.17
CA GLN A 5 -50.92 -1.99 -0.42
C GLN A 5 -49.60 -1.81 -1.17
N LYS A 6 -49.50 -0.69 -1.88
CA LYS A 6 -48.32 -0.25 -2.62
C LYS A 6 -47.21 0.08 -1.62
N MET A 7 -46.15 -0.73 -1.61
CA MET A 7 -44.89 -0.38 -0.96
C MET A 7 -44.24 0.75 -1.75
N GLU A 8 -44.24 1.93 -1.15
CA GLU A 8 -43.60 3.12 -1.70
C GLU A 8 -42.11 3.09 -1.31
N SER A 9 -41.29 2.62 -2.24
CA SER A 9 -39.84 2.63 -2.14
C SER A 9 -39.36 4.08 -2.10
N SER A 10 -38.88 4.52 -0.94
CA SER A 10 -38.22 5.81 -0.77
C SER A 10 -36.94 5.86 -1.62
N ASN A 11 -37.02 6.46 -2.81
CA ASN A 11 -35.88 6.80 -3.64
C ASN A 11 -35.06 7.89 -2.94
N LEU A 12 -34.05 7.49 -2.17
CA LEU A 12 -32.96 8.37 -1.72
C LEU A 12 -32.14 8.78 -2.94
N THR A 13 -32.51 9.91 -3.55
CA THR A 13 -31.69 10.55 -4.58
C THR A 13 -30.36 10.98 -3.95
N PRO A 14 -29.20 10.65 -4.56
CA PRO A 14 -27.93 11.10 -4.04
C PRO A 14 -27.85 12.63 -4.19
N ARG A 15 -27.90 13.34 -3.05
CA ARG A 15 -27.73 14.80 -2.97
C ARG A 15 -26.40 15.17 -3.62
N THR A 16 -26.46 15.68 -4.85
CA THR A 16 -25.29 16.06 -5.64
C THR A 16 -24.62 17.24 -4.93
N LYS A 17 -23.45 17.01 -4.33
CA LYS A 17 -22.67 18.07 -3.68
C LYS A 17 -22.21 19.03 -4.79
N SER A 18 -22.45 20.33 -4.59
CA SER A 18 -22.06 21.36 -5.57
C SER A 18 -20.56 21.28 -5.85
N LEU A 19 -20.19 21.11 -7.13
CA LEU A 19 -18.79 21.05 -7.57
C LEU A 19 -18.01 22.30 -7.15
N VAL A 20 -18.67 23.45 -7.14
CA VAL A 20 -18.09 24.72 -6.68
C VAL A 20 -17.71 24.64 -5.21
N LEU A 21 -18.61 24.12 -4.36
CA LEU A 21 -18.35 23.95 -2.94
C LEU A 21 -17.16 22.99 -2.70
N ILE A 22 -17.12 21.87 -3.43
CA ILE A 22 -16.01 20.92 -3.34
C ILE A 22 -14.69 21.59 -3.76
N ALA A 23 -14.69 22.34 -4.86
CA ALA A 23 -13.51 23.05 -5.34
C ALA A 23 -13.02 24.10 -4.32
N SER A 24 -13.95 24.85 -3.71
CA SER A 24 -13.62 25.84 -2.67
C SER A 24 -13.03 25.20 -1.42
N ILE A 25 -13.59 24.08 -0.96
CA ILE A 25 -13.05 23.34 0.20
C ILE A 25 -11.65 22.80 -0.14
N SER A 26 -11.48 22.19 -1.31
CA SER A 26 -10.19 21.68 -1.77
C SER A 26 -9.13 22.78 -1.85
N ALA A 27 -9.48 23.97 -2.36
CA ALA A 27 -8.57 25.11 -2.42
C ALA A 27 -8.18 25.62 -1.03
N LEU A 28 -9.12 25.67 -0.08
CA LEU A 28 -8.84 26.06 1.30
C LEU A 28 -7.89 25.07 1.98
N VAL A 29 -8.15 23.77 1.85
CA VAL A 29 -7.29 22.71 2.40
C VAL A 29 -5.90 22.79 1.81
N LYS A 30 -5.79 22.95 0.48
CA LYS A 30 -4.51 23.10 -0.21
C LYS A 30 -3.71 24.27 0.37
N ARG A 31 -4.34 25.44 0.50
CA ARG A 31 -3.70 26.65 1.04
C ARG A 31 -3.25 26.48 2.50
N SER A 32 -4.05 25.83 3.34
CA SER A 32 -3.70 25.56 4.73
C SER A 32 -2.47 24.66 4.86
N LEU A 33 -2.35 23.67 3.98
CA LEU A 33 -1.24 22.73 3.98
C LEU A 33 0.03 23.34 3.36
N GLU A 34 -0.11 24.19 2.35
CA GLU A 34 1.01 24.98 1.80
C GLU A 34 1.62 25.90 2.88
N ASN A 35 0.78 26.53 3.70
CA ASN A 35 1.24 27.33 4.84
C ASN A 35 2.00 26.50 5.90
N LEU A 36 1.79 25.19 5.95
CA LEU A 36 2.51 24.25 6.83
C LEU A 36 3.76 23.66 6.15
N GLY A 37 4.11 24.13 4.95
CA GLY A 37 5.27 23.66 4.20
C GLY A 37 5.02 22.39 3.36
N ILE A 38 3.78 21.95 3.21
CA ILE A 38 3.40 20.79 2.38
C ILE A 38 3.06 21.29 0.98
N HIS A 39 4.00 21.15 0.05
CA HIS A 39 3.81 21.55 -1.34
C HIS A 39 3.16 20.44 -2.17
N PHE A 40 1.88 20.61 -2.51
CA PHE A 40 1.22 19.75 -3.50
C PHE A 40 1.67 20.18 -4.90
N LYS A 41 2.59 19.42 -5.51
CA LYS A 41 2.82 19.49 -6.95
C LYS A 41 1.48 19.19 -7.63
N THR A 42 0.90 20.19 -8.26
CA THR A 42 -0.27 20.01 -9.12
C THR A 42 0.18 19.07 -10.24
N ASN A 43 -0.28 17.81 -10.20
CA ASN A 43 0.00 16.85 -11.26
C ASN A 43 -0.73 17.30 -12.53
N GLU A 44 -0.15 18.26 -13.26
CA GLU A 44 -0.25 18.23 -14.71
C GLU A 44 0.42 16.94 -15.17
N MET A 45 -0.40 16.03 -15.69
CA MET A 45 -0.01 14.82 -16.41
C MET A 45 1.00 13.89 -15.72
N LEU A 46 0.47 12.77 -15.22
CA LEU A 46 1.16 11.49 -15.16
C LEU A 46 1.54 11.03 -16.58
N SER A 47 2.49 11.72 -17.19
CA SER A 47 3.15 11.34 -18.42
C SER A 47 4.58 11.83 -18.30
N THR A 48 5.52 10.89 -18.26
CA THR A 48 6.94 11.10 -18.59
C THR A 48 7.68 12.13 -17.71
N SER A 49 8.58 11.76 -16.80
CA SER A 49 9.69 10.86 -17.00
C SER A 49 10.24 10.34 -15.67
N PHE A 50 10.57 9.05 -15.66
CA PHE A 50 11.66 8.51 -14.86
C PHE A 50 12.97 9.13 -15.37
N SER A 51 13.24 10.38 -14.97
CA SER A 51 14.52 11.04 -15.21
C SER A 51 15.37 10.90 -13.95
N GLN A 52 16.24 9.91 -14.00
CA GLN A 52 17.52 9.94 -13.31
C GLN A 52 18.23 11.26 -13.66
N SER A 53 18.41 12.14 -12.68
CA SER A 53 19.55 13.06 -12.64
C SER A 53 19.71 13.76 -11.29
N THR A 54 20.91 13.56 -10.75
CA THR A 54 21.78 14.53 -10.06
C THR A 54 21.25 15.29 -8.85
N SER A 55 21.86 14.94 -7.70
CA SER A 55 22.37 15.81 -6.62
C SER A 55 21.59 17.10 -6.27
N ASP A 56 21.36 17.24 -4.97
CA ASP A 56 20.97 18.46 -4.25
C ASP A 56 19.47 18.77 -4.12
N ALA A 57 18.77 17.86 -3.42
CA ALA A 57 17.66 18.22 -2.54
C ALA A 57 17.58 17.23 -1.36
N LYS A 58 18.47 17.41 -0.37
CA LYS A 58 18.42 16.75 0.94
C LYS A 58 17.20 17.25 1.72
N HIS A 59 16.03 16.64 1.52
CA HIS A 59 15.08 16.25 2.59
C HIS A 59 13.70 15.85 2.01
N SER A 60 13.23 14.68 2.44
CA SER A 60 11.82 14.27 2.58
C SER A 60 11.00 13.70 1.42
N VAL A 61 11.57 13.41 0.25
CA VAL A 61 10.89 12.42 -0.63
C VAL A 61 11.29 11.04 -0.14
N ILE A 62 10.46 10.47 0.72
CA ILE A 62 10.55 9.06 1.11
C ILE A 62 10.62 8.25 -0.19
N ASN A 63 11.79 7.66 -0.44
CA ASN A 63 11.99 6.81 -1.60
C ASN A 63 11.24 5.50 -1.34
N MET A 64 9.97 5.44 -1.76
CA MET A 64 9.11 4.28 -1.54
C MET A 64 9.74 2.98 -2.03
N LYS A 65 10.51 3.05 -3.12
CA LYS A 65 11.31 1.91 -3.62
C LYS A 65 12.36 1.47 -2.61
N GLN A 66 13.06 2.40 -1.97
CA GLN A 66 14.02 2.07 -0.92
C GLN A 66 13.32 1.49 0.32
N ILE A 67 12.15 2.02 0.71
CA ILE A 67 11.38 1.44 1.82
C ILE A 67 10.96 0.00 1.52
N ILE A 68 10.42 -0.25 0.33
CA ILE A 68 10.01 -1.60 -0.08
C ILE A 68 11.23 -2.53 -0.11
N GLU A 69 12.36 -2.07 -0.65
CA GLU A 69 13.62 -2.83 -0.66
C GLU A 69 14.05 -3.23 0.75
N GLU A 70 14.13 -2.27 1.67
CA GLU A 70 14.52 -2.52 3.06
C GLU A 70 13.51 -3.43 3.78
N ALA A 71 12.22 -3.25 3.54
CA ALA A 71 11.19 -4.06 4.17
C ALA A 71 11.20 -5.51 3.64
N VAL A 72 11.46 -5.72 2.35
CA VAL A 72 11.65 -7.05 1.75
C VAL A 72 12.94 -7.70 2.27
N ALA A 73 14.02 -6.92 2.40
CA ALA A 73 15.28 -7.40 2.96
C ALA A 73 15.13 -7.85 4.42
N PHE A 74 14.44 -7.05 5.24
CA PHE A 74 14.11 -7.41 6.63
C PHE A 74 13.29 -8.70 6.71
N ARG A 75 12.19 -8.79 5.93
CA ARG A 75 11.35 -10.01 5.88
C ARG A 75 12.18 -11.24 5.50
N ARG A 76 13.09 -11.11 4.54
CA ARG A 76 13.99 -12.18 4.09
C ARG A 76 14.93 -12.64 5.20
N GLU A 77 15.51 -11.72 5.95
CA GLU A 77 16.39 -12.03 7.09
C GLU A 77 15.61 -12.78 8.17
N VAL A 78 14.45 -12.25 8.58
CA VAL A 78 13.58 -12.90 9.58
C VAL A 78 13.18 -14.31 9.13
N ARG A 79 12.80 -14.49 7.86
CA ARG A 79 12.46 -15.81 7.31
C ARG A 79 13.64 -16.77 7.35
N THR A 80 14.84 -16.31 6.99
CA THR A 80 16.06 -17.14 6.99
C THR A 80 16.39 -17.61 8.40
N LEU A 81 16.41 -16.69 9.36
CA LEU A 81 16.63 -17.00 10.77
C LEU A 81 15.58 -17.99 11.29
N THR A 82 14.32 -17.78 10.92
CA THR A 82 13.22 -18.68 11.31
C THR A 82 13.41 -20.09 10.73
N ILE A 83 13.82 -20.22 9.47
CA ILE A 83 14.13 -21.53 8.85
C ILE A 83 15.28 -22.22 9.58
N GLU A 84 16.35 -21.50 9.89
CA GLU A 84 17.50 -22.06 10.62
C GLU A 84 17.11 -22.54 12.01
N LYS A 85 16.30 -21.75 12.73
CA LYS A 85 15.80 -22.11 14.06
C LYS A 85 14.86 -23.30 14.03
N LEU A 86 13.96 -23.39 13.04
CA LEU A 86 13.08 -24.55 12.86
C LEU A 86 13.82 -25.84 12.50
N LYS A 87 14.95 -25.73 11.79
CA LYS A 87 15.82 -26.88 11.45
C LYS A 87 16.67 -27.34 12.63
N SER A 88 16.97 -26.46 13.58
CA SER A 88 17.71 -26.83 14.78
C SER A 88 16.89 -27.83 15.62
N LYS A 89 17.44 -29.01 15.87
CA LYS A 89 16.74 -30.10 16.59
C LYS A 89 16.58 -29.86 18.09
N THR A 90 17.14 -28.77 18.60
CA THR A 90 17.34 -28.54 20.05
C THR A 90 16.23 -27.72 20.71
N GLY A 91 15.17 -27.35 19.98
CA GLY A 91 14.08 -26.53 20.51
C GLY A 91 12.93 -27.35 21.08
N ASP A 92 12.48 -26.95 22.28
CA ASP A 92 11.23 -27.36 22.91
C ASP A 92 10.02 -27.14 21.98
N GLU A 93 8.90 -27.83 22.20
CA GLU A 93 7.71 -27.71 21.33
C GLU A 93 7.19 -26.27 21.28
N ASP A 94 7.19 -25.58 22.41
CA ASP A 94 6.81 -24.16 22.53
C ASP A 94 7.72 -23.24 21.68
N HIS A 95 9.02 -23.55 21.64
CA HIS A 95 9.97 -22.82 20.81
C HIS A 95 9.71 -23.03 19.32
N LYS A 96 9.34 -24.24 18.91
CA LYS A 96 8.97 -24.52 17.51
C LYS A 96 7.66 -23.82 17.13
N GLU A 97 6.68 -23.78 18.03
CA GLU A 97 5.43 -23.06 17.79
C GLU A 97 5.66 -21.55 17.61
N TYR A 98 6.49 -20.95 18.46
CA TYR A 98 6.88 -19.55 18.32
C TYR A 98 7.46 -19.25 16.93
N TRP A 99 8.43 -20.03 16.47
CA TRP A 99 9.04 -19.80 15.14
C TRP A 99 8.08 -20.08 13.99
N LYS A 100 7.12 -21.01 14.14
CA LYS A 100 6.03 -21.17 13.16
C LYS A 100 5.16 -19.93 13.08
N LYS A 101 4.84 -19.28 14.21
CA LYS A 101 4.10 -18.00 14.23
C LYS A 101 4.88 -16.91 13.52
N VAL A 102 6.19 -16.79 13.77
CA VAL A 102 7.06 -15.84 13.06
C VAL A 102 7.06 -16.09 11.55
N MET A 103 7.10 -17.35 11.12
CA MET A 103 6.97 -17.70 9.69
C MET A 103 5.63 -17.24 9.10
N GLY A 104 4.53 -17.43 9.84
CA GLY A 104 3.20 -16.95 9.47
C GLY A 104 3.14 -15.42 9.32
N SER A 105 3.85 -14.68 10.17
CA SER A 105 3.98 -13.22 10.04
C SER A 105 4.70 -12.82 8.76
N CYS A 106 5.74 -13.55 8.34
CA CYS A 106 6.42 -13.31 7.06
C CYS A 106 5.50 -13.55 5.85
N ASP A 107 4.59 -14.51 5.93
CA ASP A 107 3.61 -14.78 4.87
C ASP A 107 2.49 -13.74 4.85
N THR A 108 2.00 -13.32 6.02
CA THR A 108 1.04 -12.21 6.16
C THR A 108 1.61 -10.91 5.60
N PHE A 109 2.87 -10.60 5.90
CA PHE A 109 3.57 -9.44 5.35
C PHE A 109 3.59 -9.46 3.81
N ARG A 110 3.89 -10.62 3.20
CA ARG A 110 3.85 -10.77 1.74
C ARG A 110 2.46 -10.53 1.17
N GLN A 111 1.42 -11.06 1.81
CA GLN A 111 0.03 -10.86 1.39
C GLN A 111 -0.40 -9.39 1.47
N ASN A 112 -0.01 -8.69 2.54
CA ASN A 112 -0.32 -7.27 2.71
C ASN A 112 0.35 -6.40 1.63
N LEU A 113 1.60 -6.69 1.31
CA LEU A 113 2.29 -6.02 0.22
C LEU A 113 1.67 -6.34 -1.14
N GLN A 114 1.26 -7.59 -1.36
CA GLN A 114 0.57 -7.98 -2.59
C GLN A 114 -0.77 -7.25 -2.75
N ALA A 115 -1.55 -7.11 -1.67
CA ALA A 115 -2.77 -6.31 -1.66
C ALA A 115 -2.52 -4.82 -1.95
N SER A 116 -1.30 -4.35 -1.67
CA SER A 116 -0.83 -2.99 -1.97
C SER A 116 -0.17 -2.87 -3.35
N GLY A 117 -0.27 -3.91 -4.20
CA GLY A 117 0.30 -3.93 -5.54
C GLY A 117 1.79 -4.31 -5.60
N VAL A 118 2.40 -4.78 -4.52
CA VAL A 118 3.81 -5.21 -4.47
C VAL A 118 3.89 -6.73 -4.39
N THR A 119 4.33 -7.38 -5.47
CA THR A 119 4.50 -8.84 -5.52
C THR A 119 5.94 -9.22 -5.16
N ILE A 120 6.12 -10.07 -4.15
CA ILE A 120 7.42 -10.64 -3.76
C ILE A 120 7.56 -12.06 -4.30
N LYS A 121 8.70 -12.36 -4.95
CA LYS A 121 9.09 -13.70 -5.38
C LYS A 121 10.34 -14.14 -4.63
N ASP A 122 10.26 -15.30 -3.98
CA ASP A 122 11.37 -15.87 -3.23
C ASP A 122 12.18 -16.83 -4.13
N HIS A 123 13.49 -16.64 -4.16
CA HIS A 123 14.47 -17.43 -4.91
C HIS A 123 15.48 -18.05 -3.93
N GLY A 124 14.98 -18.90 -3.02
CA GLY A 124 15.81 -19.54 -2.00
C GLY A 124 16.34 -18.54 -0.97
N LYS A 125 17.58 -18.06 -1.16
CA LYS A 125 18.23 -17.08 -0.27
C LYS A 125 18.04 -15.63 -0.71
N THR A 126 17.50 -15.40 -1.90
CA THR A 126 17.22 -14.04 -2.42
C THR A 126 15.71 -13.85 -2.57
N SER A 127 15.26 -12.60 -2.50
CA SER A 127 13.87 -12.23 -2.76
C SER A 127 13.89 -11.08 -3.75
N SER A 128 13.11 -11.20 -4.83
CA SER A 128 12.87 -10.12 -5.78
C SER A 128 11.46 -9.57 -5.57
N TRP A 129 11.23 -8.33 -5.94
CA TRP A 129 9.90 -7.72 -5.86
C TRP A 129 9.60 -6.90 -7.11
N GLN A 130 8.31 -6.78 -7.43
CA GLN A 130 7.80 -5.97 -8.53
C GLN A 130 6.56 -5.22 -8.06
N ILE A 131 6.36 -4.00 -8.56
CA ILE A 131 5.10 -3.28 -8.42
C ILE A 131 4.24 -3.69 -9.61
N SER A 132 3.08 -4.26 -9.33
CA SER A 132 2.04 -4.49 -10.32
C SER A 132 1.39 -3.15 -10.62
N GLU A 133 1.61 -2.62 -11.82
CA GLU A 133 0.75 -1.59 -12.37
C GLU A 133 -0.64 -2.22 -12.49
N SER A 134 -1.60 -1.71 -11.72
CA SER A 134 -2.99 -2.05 -11.95
C SER A 134 -3.33 -1.59 -13.36
N ASP A 135 -3.54 -2.54 -14.27
CA ASP A 135 -4.06 -2.32 -15.61
C ASP A 135 -5.43 -1.67 -15.46
N SER A 136 -5.45 -0.34 -15.38
CA SER A 136 -6.66 0.45 -15.31
C SER A 136 -7.30 0.41 -16.70
N GLY A 137 -8.08 -0.66 -16.90
CA GLY A 137 -9.14 -0.85 -17.87
C GLY A 137 -9.10 0.04 -19.10
N LYS A 138 -8.71 -0.56 -20.23
CA LYS A 138 -9.35 -0.27 -21.51
C LYS A 138 -10.86 -0.45 -21.35
N THR A 139 -11.60 0.65 -21.40
CA THR A 139 -13.00 0.69 -21.85
C THR A 139 -13.16 1.91 -22.74
#